data_AF-A0A382R894-F1
#
_entry.id   AF-A0A382R894-F1
#
_cell.length_a   1.000
_cell.length_b   1.000
_cell.length_c   1.000
_cell.angle_alpha   90.00
_cell.angle_beta   90.00
_cell.angle_gamma   90.00
#
_symmetry.space_group_name_H-M   'P 1'
#
loop_
_entity.id
_entity.type
_entity.pdbx_description
1 polymer ?
#
loop_
_entity_poly.entity_id
_entity_poly.type
_entity_poly.pdbx_seq_one_letter_code
_entity_poly.pdbx_strand_id
1 'polypeptide(L)'
;MLSIVSLVLMGAVQGSDSLSATDVAVGPHKYSLLRWEVDHFLDKWVNKFQEVLPWNSEPSREARIALAQEFFDLRAQIRELKRESAAGNSAQIEELGQRIEDMQPGVEETIESEISAVLVQEGFSSRIGVIFPPVDTVFAASPGALIISPRDRIAQISSTLLKPGLSRDVRNDLEDLIFREDDVSALVVNTGGGATYPSVVSASGSLRGALV
;
A
#
# COMPACT_ATOMS: atom_id res chain seq x y z
N MET A 1 -22.54 31.61 13.53
CA MET A 1 -21.18 32.20 13.54
C MET A 1 -20.27 31.13 14.13
N LEU A 2 -19.46 30.34 13.43
CA LEU A 2 -18.82 30.47 12.12
C LEU A 2 -19.00 29.18 11.30
N SER A 3 -19.29 29.34 10.01
CA SER A 3 -19.15 28.33 8.96
C SER A 3 -17.69 28.24 8.52
N ILE A 4 -17.13 27.03 8.49
CA ILE A 4 -15.76 26.66 8.05
C ILE A 4 -15.94 25.21 7.55
N VAL A 5 -15.72 24.75 6.31
CA VAL A 5 -15.05 25.23 5.10
C VAL A 5 -15.87 24.74 3.89
N SER A 6 -16.19 25.63 2.96
CA SER A 6 -16.46 25.26 1.57
C SER A 6 -15.38 25.96 0.75
N LEU A 7 -14.41 25.21 0.23
CA LEU A 7 -13.52 25.72 -0.81
C LEU A 7 -12.97 24.59 -1.70
N VAL A 8 -13.61 24.51 -2.88
CA VAL A 8 -13.03 24.34 -4.22
C VAL A 8 -12.33 23.02 -4.55
N LEU A 9 -12.99 22.24 -5.41
CA LEU A 9 -12.42 21.80 -6.68
C LEU A 9 -13.49 21.96 -7.79
N MET A 10 -13.64 23.19 -8.27
CA MET A 10 -14.29 23.48 -9.54
C MET A 10 -13.17 23.94 -10.48
N GLY A 11 -12.73 23.03 -11.34
CA GLY A 11 -11.57 23.23 -12.22
C GLY A 11 -11.46 22.12 -13.26
N ALA A 12 -12.27 22.28 -14.32
CA ALA A 12 -12.12 21.72 -15.67
C ALA A 12 -11.90 20.21 -15.86
N VAL A 13 -12.87 19.55 -16.50
CA VAL A 13 -12.62 18.84 -17.78
C VAL A 13 -13.88 18.93 -18.64
N GLN A 14 -13.81 19.72 -19.72
CA GLN A 14 -14.59 19.44 -20.92
C GLN A 14 -13.98 18.17 -21.53
N GLY A 15 -14.68 17.05 -21.39
CA GLY A 15 -14.32 15.77 -22.01
C GLY A 15 -15.60 15.20 -22.58
N SER A 16 -15.60 14.86 -23.86
CA SER A 16 -16.73 14.30 -24.59
C SER A 16 -17.40 13.16 -23.82
N ASP A 17 -18.71 13.31 -23.56
CA ASP A 17 -19.59 12.35 -22.87
C ASP A 17 -19.86 11.08 -23.71
N SER A 18 -18.83 10.31 -24.03
CA SER A 18 -19.00 8.90 -24.37
C SER A 18 -18.02 8.10 -23.53
N LEU A 19 -18.53 7.46 -22.48
CA LEU A 19 -17.79 6.44 -21.75
C LEU A 19 -17.32 5.38 -22.76
N SER A 20 -16.01 5.26 -22.98
CA SER A 20 -15.48 4.20 -23.83
C SER A 20 -15.76 2.84 -23.20
N ALA A 21 -15.79 1.78 -24.00
CA ALA A 21 -15.91 0.41 -23.48
C ALA A 21 -14.78 0.11 -22.45
N THR A 22 -13.60 0.69 -22.67
CA THR A 22 -12.45 0.60 -21.76
C THR A 22 -12.68 1.32 -20.43
N ASP A 23 -13.27 2.52 -20.43
CA ASP A 23 -13.60 3.24 -19.19
C ASP A 23 -14.63 2.51 -18.34
N VAL A 24 -15.65 1.92 -18.98
CA VAL A 24 -16.68 1.12 -18.29
C VAL A 24 -16.07 -0.14 -17.67
N ALA A 25 -15.17 -0.82 -18.38
CA ALA A 25 -14.53 -2.04 -17.89
C ALA A 25 -13.53 -1.75 -16.76
N VAL A 26 -12.74 -0.68 -16.86
CA VAL A 26 -11.72 -0.34 -15.86
C VAL A 26 -12.35 0.26 -14.60
N GLY A 27 -13.44 1.02 -14.73
CA GLY A 27 -14.10 1.77 -13.65
C GLY A 27 -14.27 1.00 -12.33
N PRO A 28 -14.88 -0.20 -12.31
CA PRO A 28 -15.09 -1.01 -11.10
C PRO A 28 -13.79 -1.41 -10.39
N HIS A 29 -12.68 -1.44 -11.13
CA HIS A 29 -11.37 -1.86 -10.64
C HIS A 29 -10.48 -0.69 -10.25
N LYS A 30 -10.86 0.57 -10.52
CA LYS A 30 -10.06 1.74 -10.14
C LYS A 30 -9.87 1.82 -8.63
N TYR A 31 -8.65 2.17 -8.23
CA TYR A 31 -8.27 2.41 -6.85
C TYR A 31 -8.16 3.92 -6.61
N SER A 32 -8.78 4.40 -5.53
CA SER A 32 -8.72 5.81 -5.14
C SER A 32 -7.71 5.99 -4.02
N LEU A 33 -6.55 6.57 -4.36
CA LEU A 33 -5.51 6.90 -3.37
C LEU A 33 -6.04 7.86 -2.31
N LEU A 34 -6.70 8.95 -2.72
CA LEU A 34 -7.21 9.97 -1.79
C LEU A 34 -8.18 9.39 -0.76
N ARG A 35 -9.08 8.50 -1.20
CA ARG A 35 -10.03 7.86 -0.28
C ARG A 35 -9.31 6.96 0.70
N TRP A 36 -8.38 6.15 0.20
CA TRP A 36 -7.59 5.27 1.03
C TRP A 36 -6.74 6.05 2.05
N GLU A 37 -6.09 7.15 1.63
CA GLU A 37 -5.29 8.01 2.50
C GLU A 37 -6.15 8.60 3.60
N VAL A 38 -7.34 9.12 3.31
CA VAL A 38 -8.26 9.64 4.35
C VAL A 38 -8.65 8.56 5.35
N ASP A 39 -8.95 7.35 4.88
CA ASP A 39 -9.35 6.22 5.72
C ASP A 39 -8.21 5.74 6.64
N HIS A 40 -6.93 5.86 6.22
CA HIS A 40 -5.78 5.35 6.98
C HIS A 40 -5.06 6.44 7.79
N PHE A 41 -5.05 7.68 7.29
CA PHE A 41 -4.38 8.83 7.91
C PHE A 41 -5.00 9.18 9.26
N LEU A 42 -6.32 9.36 9.31
CA LEU A 42 -6.99 9.89 10.51
C LEU A 42 -6.97 8.91 11.68
N ASP A 43 -7.28 7.64 11.41
CA ASP A 43 -7.43 6.64 12.46
C ASP A 43 -6.09 6.29 13.11
N LYS A 44 -5.01 6.20 12.32
CA LYS A 44 -3.67 5.86 12.84
C LYS A 44 -3.00 7.04 13.54
N TRP A 45 -3.11 8.25 13.01
CA TRP A 45 -2.47 9.42 13.62
C TRP A 45 -3.06 9.83 14.96
N VAL A 46 -4.38 9.72 15.14
CA VAL A 46 -5.02 10.04 16.42
C VAL A 46 -4.50 9.13 17.53
N ASN A 47 -4.30 7.85 17.23
CA ASN A 47 -3.73 6.88 18.16
C ASN A 47 -2.24 7.16 18.40
N LYS A 48 -1.48 7.45 17.34
CA LYS A 48 -0.04 7.73 17.43
C LYS A 48 0.28 8.98 18.25
N PHE A 49 -0.53 10.04 18.16
CA PHE A 49 -0.37 11.23 19.00
C PHE A 49 -0.54 10.93 20.51
N GLN A 50 -1.29 9.89 20.87
CA GLN A 50 -1.44 9.48 22.27
C GLN A 50 -0.27 8.59 22.72
N GLU A 51 0.31 7.79 21.82
CA GLU A 51 1.42 6.86 22.11
C GLU A 51 2.80 7.54 22.17
N VAL A 52 2.98 8.70 21.53
CA VAL A 52 4.18 9.55 21.68
C VAL A 52 4.35 10.06 23.14
N LEU A 53 3.36 9.85 24.01
CA LEU A 53 3.45 10.14 25.44
C LEU A 53 4.26 9.04 26.17
N PRO A 54 5.22 9.41 27.04
CA PRO A 54 6.26 8.52 27.60
C PRO A 54 5.78 7.49 28.66
N TRP A 55 4.52 7.03 28.60
CA TRP A 55 3.88 6.26 29.67
C TRP A 55 3.73 4.77 29.37
N ASN A 56 4.21 4.29 28.22
CA ASN A 56 4.20 2.87 27.88
C ASN A 56 5.60 2.27 28.05
N SER A 57 5.67 1.14 28.76
CA SER A 57 6.87 0.31 28.81
C SER A 57 7.02 -0.40 27.46
N GLU A 58 7.79 0.20 26.55
CA GLU A 58 8.10 -0.44 25.28
C GLU A 58 8.91 -1.74 25.50
N PRO A 59 8.65 -2.79 24.71
CA PRO A 59 9.53 -3.94 24.63
C PRO A 59 10.96 -3.51 24.25
N SER A 60 11.96 -4.30 24.66
CA SER A 60 13.34 -4.00 24.29
C SER A 60 13.50 -3.96 22.77
N ARG A 61 14.47 -3.16 22.29
CA ARG A 61 14.76 -3.03 20.86
C ARG A 61 15.01 -4.39 20.19
N GLU A 62 15.70 -5.30 20.88
CA GLU A 62 15.97 -6.65 20.41
C GLU A 62 14.68 -7.47 20.23
N ALA A 63 13.74 -7.36 21.19
CA ALA A 63 12.46 -8.05 21.11
C ALA A 63 11.60 -7.51 19.95
N ARG A 64 11.59 -6.19 19.74
CA ARG A 64 10.92 -5.54 18.60
C ARG A 64 11.47 -6.01 17.26
N ILE A 65 12.79 -6.05 17.11
CA ILE A 65 13.44 -6.53 15.89
C ILE A 65 13.15 -8.03 15.65
N ALA A 66 13.18 -8.86 16.69
CA ALA A 66 12.85 -10.28 16.58
C ALA A 66 11.39 -10.49 16.13
N LEU A 67 10.46 -9.70 16.65
CA LEU A 67 9.05 -9.70 16.24
C LEU A 67 8.90 -9.35 14.74
N ALA A 68 9.63 -8.33 14.27
CA ALA A 68 9.64 -7.99 12.85
C ALA A 68 10.21 -9.12 11.97
N GLN A 69 11.27 -9.78 12.40
CA GLN A 69 11.84 -10.93 11.68
C GLN A 69 10.86 -12.10 11.60
N GLU A 70 10.25 -12.46 12.73
CA GLU A 70 9.26 -13.54 12.80
C GLU A 70 8.08 -13.28 11.86
N PHE A 71 7.57 -12.04 11.80
CA PHE A 71 6.50 -11.66 10.87
C PHE A 71 6.83 -11.99 9.41
N PHE A 72 8.03 -11.64 8.94
CA PHE A 72 8.45 -11.93 7.57
C PHE A 72 8.73 -13.42 7.34
N ASP A 73 9.19 -14.15 8.35
CA ASP A 73 9.41 -15.60 8.29
C ASP A 73 8.09 -16.36 8.19
N LEU A 74 7.07 -15.99 8.98
CA LEU A 74 5.73 -16.56 8.88
C LEU A 74 5.11 -16.33 7.50
N ARG A 75 5.29 -15.13 6.92
CA ARG A 75 4.87 -14.85 5.55
C ARG A 75 5.59 -15.73 4.52
N ALA A 76 6.88 -16.00 4.73
CA ALA A 76 7.63 -16.92 3.88
C ALA A 76 7.09 -18.36 3.97
N GLN A 77 6.75 -18.82 5.18
CA GLN A 77 6.15 -20.13 5.40
C GLN A 77 4.79 -20.24 4.72
N ILE A 78 3.90 -19.24 4.83
CA ILE A 78 2.61 -19.24 4.12
C ILE A 78 2.81 -19.33 2.60
N ARG A 79 3.80 -18.62 2.04
CA ARG A 79 4.09 -18.69 0.60
C ARG A 79 4.50 -20.10 0.19
N GLU A 80 5.28 -20.81 1.01
CA GLU A 80 5.66 -22.19 0.74
C GLU A 80 4.45 -23.14 0.81
N LEU A 81 3.66 -23.05 1.87
CA LEU A 81 2.44 -23.86 2.03
C LEU A 81 1.47 -23.69 0.85
N LYS A 82 1.33 -22.46 0.34
CA LYS A 82 0.52 -22.16 -0.86
C LYS A 82 1.10 -22.76 -2.14
N ARG A 83 2.43 -22.86 -2.26
CA ARG A 83 3.10 -23.50 -3.40
C ARG A 83 2.91 -25.01 -3.39
N GLU A 84 2.98 -25.64 -2.22
CA GLU A 84 2.79 -27.08 -2.07
C GLU A 84 1.34 -27.50 -2.33
N SER A 85 0.39 -26.90 -1.61
CA SER A 85 -1.05 -27.11 -1.82
C SER A 85 -1.87 -26.08 -1.02
N ALA A 86 -2.41 -25.07 -1.71
CA ALA A 86 -3.28 -24.09 -1.07
C ALA A 86 -4.55 -24.71 -0.45
N ALA A 87 -5.12 -25.73 -1.09
CA ALA A 87 -6.31 -26.41 -0.60
C ALA A 87 -6.01 -27.40 0.54
N GLY A 88 -4.86 -28.09 0.48
CA GLY A 88 -4.45 -29.05 1.51
C GLY A 88 -3.98 -28.38 2.80
N ASN A 89 -3.38 -27.20 2.70
CA ASN A 89 -2.83 -26.46 3.83
C ASN A 89 -3.72 -25.29 4.29
N SER A 90 -5.00 -25.25 3.88
CA SER A 90 -5.88 -24.09 4.09
C SER A 90 -6.01 -23.68 5.56
N ALA A 91 -6.24 -24.64 6.46
CA ALA A 91 -6.36 -24.38 7.90
C ALA A 91 -5.07 -23.80 8.51
N GLN A 92 -3.90 -24.33 8.12
CA GLN A 92 -2.61 -23.82 8.60
C GLN A 92 -2.29 -22.44 8.03
N ILE A 93 -2.65 -22.19 6.76
CA ILE A 93 -2.51 -20.88 6.13
C ILE A 93 -3.38 -19.83 6.84
N GLU A 94 -4.60 -20.21 7.24
CA GLU A 94 -5.52 -19.34 7.98
C GLU A 94 -4.99 -19.03 9.39
N GLU A 95 -4.53 -20.04 10.13
CA GLU A 95 -3.93 -19.87 11.45
C GLU A 95 -2.71 -18.93 11.43
N LEU A 96 -1.77 -19.17 10.51
CA LEU A 96 -0.60 -18.32 10.34
C LEU A 96 -0.99 -16.91 9.85
N GLY A 97 -2.05 -16.82 9.03
CA GLY A 97 -2.62 -15.58 8.55
C GLY A 97 -3.11 -14.70 9.70
N GLN A 98 -3.89 -15.27 10.63
CA GLN A 98 -4.36 -14.56 11.81
C GLN A 98 -3.20 -14.07 12.67
N ARG A 99 -2.19 -14.92 12.89
CA ARG A 99 -1.00 -14.54 13.67
C ARG A 99 -0.25 -13.36 13.05
N ILE A 100 -0.15 -13.32 11.72
CA ILE A 100 0.47 -12.20 11.00
C ILE A 100 -0.35 -10.91 11.17
N GLU A 101 -1.68 -10.98 11.10
CA GLU A 101 -2.56 -9.82 11.32
C GLU A 101 -2.39 -9.27 12.75
N ASP A 102 -2.32 -10.14 13.74
CA ASP A 102 -2.12 -9.74 15.14
C ASP A 102 -0.73 -9.11 15.38
N MET A 103 0.30 -9.60 14.68
CA MET A 103 1.67 -9.07 14.78
C MET A 103 1.87 -7.74 14.04
N GLN A 104 1.09 -7.48 12.99
CA GLN A 104 1.33 -6.39 12.05
C GLN A 104 1.47 -5.01 12.71
N PRO A 105 0.60 -4.57 13.64
CA PRO A 105 0.74 -3.26 14.27
C PRO A 105 2.08 -3.08 14.99
N GLY A 106 2.54 -4.12 15.69
CA GLY A 106 3.84 -4.09 16.40
C GLY A 106 5.04 -4.07 15.45
N VAL A 107 4.92 -4.69 14.27
CA VAL A 107 5.96 -4.66 13.24
C VAL A 107 6.03 -3.29 12.58
N GLU A 108 4.88 -2.69 12.26
CA GLU A 108 4.80 -1.33 11.71
C GLU A 108 5.44 -0.33 12.67
N GLU A 109 5.04 -0.34 13.94
CA GLU A 109 5.62 0.53 14.97
C GLU A 109 7.13 0.31 15.13
N THR A 110 7.58 -0.95 15.11
CA THR A 110 9.01 -1.26 15.16
C THR A 110 9.77 -0.58 14.02
N ILE A 111 9.29 -0.69 12.79
CA ILE A 111 9.96 -0.11 11.62
C ILE A 111 9.91 1.42 11.67
N GLU A 112 8.78 2.00 12.03
CA GLU A 112 8.60 3.44 12.17
C GLU A 112 9.53 4.04 13.23
N SER A 113 9.65 3.38 14.37
CA SER A 113 10.54 3.77 15.46
C SER A 113 12.01 3.65 15.07
N GLU A 114 12.42 2.57 14.39
CA GLU A 114 13.81 2.42 13.92
C GLU A 114 14.18 3.47 12.85
N ILE A 115 13.28 3.75 11.90
CA ILE A 115 13.48 4.81 10.90
C ILE A 115 13.55 6.18 11.60
N SER A 116 12.64 6.45 12.55
CA SER A 116 12.63 7.70 13.30
C SER A 116 13.93 7.90 14.09
N ALA A 117 14.46 6.84 14.72
CA ALA A 117 15.73 6.89 15.44
C ALA A 117 16.91 7.26 14.51
N VAL A 118 16.95 6.68 13.31
CA VAL A 118 17.96 7.03 12.29
C VAL A 118 17.80 8.48 11.83
N LEU A 119 16.59 8.94 11.55
CA LEU A 119 16.34 10.33 11.15
C LEU A 119 16.80 11.34 12.21
N VAL A 120 16.58 11.04 13.49
CA VAL A 120 17.06 11.86 14.61
C VAL A 120 18.60 11.88 14.66
N GLN A 121 19.25 10.73 14.49
CA GLN A 121 20.72 10.62 14.47
C GLN A 121 21.34 11.42 13.32
N GLU A 122 20.68 11.42 12.15
CA GLU A 122 21.09 12.17 10.96
C GLU A 122 20.71 13.66 11.02
N GLY A 123 20.12 14.14 12.12
CA GLY A 123 19.83 15.56 12.33
C GLY A 123 18.57 16.08 11.61
N PHE A 124 17.67 15.19 11.19
CA PHE A 124 16.38 15.57 10.59
C PHE A 124 15.32 16.00 11.60
N SER A 125 15.66 16.03 12.89
CA SER A 125 14.79 16.61 13.93
C SER A 125 14.47 18.07 13.62
N SER A 126 13.19 18.42 13.75
CA SER A 126 12.76 19.83 13.67
C SER A 126 13.42 20.66 14.77
N ARG A 127 13.32 21.99 14.66
CA ARG A 127 13.85 22.94 15.66
C ARG A 127 13.31 22.72 17.08
N ILE A 128 12.16 22.07 17.20
CA ILE A 128 11.50 21.73 18.47
C ILE A 128 11.79 20.29 18.93
N GLY A 129 12.69 19.58 18.25
CA GLY A 129 13.20 18.26 18.67
C GLY A 129 12.37 17.05 18.23
N VAL A 130 11.38 17.22 17.34
CA VAL A 130 10.53 16.12 16.84
C VAL A 130 10.65 15.93 15.33
N ILE A 131 10.43 14.71 14.85
CA ILE A 131 10.27 14.42 13.41
C ILE A 131 8.83 14.77 13.01
N PHE A 132 8.67 15.67 12.06
CA PHE A 132 7.35 16.08 11.54
C PHE A 132 7.36 16.24 10.01
N PRO A 133 6.43 15.60 9.28
CA PRO A 133 5.48 14.60 9.78
C PRO A 133 6.21 13.37 10.35
N PRO A 134 5.64 12.66 11.35
CA PRO A 134 6.20 11.43 11.88
C PRO A 134 6.32 10.39 10.78
N VAL A 135 7.25 9.45 10.96
CA VAL A 135 7.33 8.28 10.08
C VAL A 135 6.06 7.47 10.25
N ASP A 136 5.40 7.13 9.14
CA ASP A 136 4.15 6.38 9.17
C ASP A 136 4.08 5.45 7.94
N THR A 137 3.98 4.15 8.21
CA THR A 137 4.05 3.07 7.22
C THR A 137 3.00 2.02 7.49
N VAL A 138 2.39 1.47 6.44
CA VAL A 138 1.38 0.43 6.60
C VAL A 138 1.66 -0.74 5.67
N PHE A 139 1.61 -1.95 6.23
CA PHE A 139 1.72 -3.18 5.45
C PHE A 139 0.37 -3.56 4.87
N ALA A 140 0.08 -2.99 3.70
CA ALA A 140 -1.14 -3.28 2.97
C ALA A 140 -0.86 -3.92 1.61
N ALA A 141 -1.87 -4.58 1.04
CA ALA A 141 -1.80 -5.02 -0.33
C ALA A 141 -1.69 -3.79 -1.25
N SER A 142 -0.55 -3.68 -1.93
CA SER A 142 -0.25 -2.54 -2.79
C SER A 142 -1.14 -2.53 -4.04
N PRO A 143 -1.63 -1.36 -4.50
CA PRO A 143 -2.47 -1.29 -5.69
C PRO A 143 -1.76 -1.83 -6.93
N GLY A 144 -2.53 -2.32 -7.89
CA GLY A 144 -2.01 -2.59 -9.22
C GLY A 144 -1.88 -1.29 -10.01
N ALA A 145 -1.09 -1.30 -11.08
CA ALA A 145 -1.05 -0.23 -12.07
C ALA A 145 -1.36 -0.81 -13.45
N LEU A 146 -2.40 -0.28 -14.09
CA LEU A 146 -2.68 -0.48 -15.51
C LEU A 146 -1.87 0.55 -16.30
N ILE A 147 -0.88 0.06 -17.04
CA ILE A 147 0.01 0.86 -17.87
C ILE A 147 -0.46 0.75 -19.32
N ILE A 148 -0.68 1.89 -19.97
CA ILE A 148 -1.02 1.97 -21.39
C ILE A 148 0.18 2.49 -22.17
N SER A 149 0.54 1.81 -23.25
CA SER A 149 1.69 2.10 -24.12
C SER A 149 1.28 2.05 -25.60
N PRO A 150 1.90 2.87 -26.47
CA PRO A 150 1.83 2.66 -27.90
C PRO A 150 2.45 1.30 -28.27
N ARG A 151 2.06 0.73 -29.42
CA ARG A 151 2.60 -0.56 -29.89
C ARG A 151 3.91 -0.43 -30.67
N ASP A 152 4.15 0.75 -31.24
CA ASP A 152 5.27 1.04 -32.14
C ASP A 152 6.54 1.48 -31.42
N ARG A 153 6.45 1.82 -30.13
CA ARG A 153 7.57 2.27 -29.30
C ARG A 153 7.32 2.02 -27.82
N ILE A 154 8.40 1.93 -27.05
CA ILE A 154 8.33 1.85 -25.59
C ILE A 154 8.07 3.25 -25.05
N ALA A 155 6.82 3.54 -24.68
CA ALA A 155 6.42 4.79 -24.05
C ALA A 155 5.19 4.58 -23.17
N GLN A 156 5.05 5.35 -22.09
CA GLN A 156 3.85 5.30 -21.26
C GLN A 156 2.90 6.44 -21.64
N ILE A 157 1.71 6.11 -22.16
CA ILE A 157 0.64 7.07 -22.45
C ILE A 157 -0.08 7.45 -21.17
N SER A 158 -0.47 6.44 -20.38
CA SER A 158 -1.19 6.65 -19.13
C SER A 158 -0.91 5.53 -18.13
N SER A 159 -1.19 5.82 -16.85
CA SER A 159 -1.17 4.86 -15.77
C SER A 159 -2.40 5.06 -14.90
N THR A 160 -3.15 3.99 -14.66
CA THR A 160 -4.32 3.99 -13.78
C THR A 160 -4.12 3.01 -12.65
N LEU A 161 -4.30 3.45 -11.40
CA LEU A 161 -4.23 2.56 -10.26
C LEU A 161 -5.47 1.67 -10.17
N LEU A 162 -5.22 0.39 -9.92
CA LEU A 162 -6.24 -0.65 -9.79
C LEU A 162 -6.22 -1.23 -8.37
N LYS A 163 -7.38 -1.74 -7.95
CA LYS A 163 -7.53 -2.42 -6.67
C LYS A 163 -6.51 -3.56 -6.56
N PRO A 164 -5.92 -3.79 -5.37
CA PRO A 164 -5.05 -4.92 -5.16
C PRO A 164 -5.80 -6.25 -5.37
N GLY A 165 -5.05 -7.32 -5.68
CA GLY A 165 -5.60 -8.67 -5.68
C GLY A 165 -6.45 -9.06 -6.91
N LEU A 166 -6.44 -8.28 -7.99
CA LEU A 166 -7.07 -8.70 -9.25
C LEU A 166 -6.53 -10.06 -9.70
N SER A 167 -7.44 -10.98 -10.03
CA SER A 167 -7.08 -12.31 -10.55
C SER A 167 -6.39 -12.20 -11.91
N ARG A 168 -5.67 -13.25 -12.32
CA ARG A 168 -5.02 -13.28 -13.63
C ARG A 168 -6.02 -13.15 -14.77
N ASP A 169 -7.16 -13.81 -14.66
CA ASP A 169 -8.21 -13.78 -15.69
C ASP A 169 -8.76 -12.36 -15.86
N VAL A 170 -9.08 -11.66 -14.77
CA VAL A 170 -9.57 -10.27 -14.83
C VAL A 170 -8.52 -9.33 -15.43
N ARG A 171 -7.23 -9.53 -15.13
CA ARG A 171 -6.16 -8.72 -15.74
C ARG A 171 -6.08 -8.95 -17.24
N ASN A 172 -6.05 -10.22 -17.67
CA ASN A 172 -5.98 -10.59 -19.08
C ASN A 172 -7.20 -10.05 -19.83
N ASP A 173 -8.41 -10.19 -19.27
CA ASP A 173 -9.64 -9.69 -19.89
C ASP A 173 -9.60 -8.17 -20.09
N LEU A 174 -9.08 -7.42 -19.11
CA LEU A 174 -8.90 -5.97 -19.22
C LEU A 174 -7.85 -5.61 -20.28
N GLU A 175 -6.69 -6.27 -20.27
CA GLU A 175 -5.61 -6.04 -21.24
C GLU A 175 -6.06 -6.33 -22.68
N ASP A 176 -6.73 -7.45 -22.90
CA ASP A 176 -7.23 -7.88 -24.22
C ASP A 176 -8.38 -7.00 -24.71
N LEU A 177 -9.24 -6.51 -23.80
CA LEU A 177 -10.28 -5.55 -24.17
C LEU A 177 -9.68 -4.23 -24.65
N ILE A 178 -8.73 -3.67 -23.88
CA ILE A 178 -8.10 -2.39 -24.22
C ILE A 178 -7.32 -2.51 -25.53
N PHE A 179 -6.65 -3.64 -25.75
CA PHE A 179 -5.98 -3.90 -27.02
C PHE A 179 -6.96 -3.89 -28.20
N ARG A 180 -8.13 -4.54 -28.07
CA ARG A 180 -9.11 -4.64 -29.16
C ARG A 180 -9.83 -3.32 -29.46
N GLU A 181 -10.17 -2.56 -28.43
CA GLU A 181 -10.96 -1.32 -28.57
C GLU A 181 -10.10 -0.13 -28.98
N ASP A 182 -8.88 -0.02 -28.42
CA ASP A 182 -8.05 1.18 -28.53
C ASP A 182 -6.77 0.98 -29.37
N ASP A 183 -6.46 -0.25 -29.83
CA ASP A 183 -5.22 -0.64 -30.56
C ASP A 183 -3.92 -0.19 -29.84
N VAL A 184 -3.93 -0.26 -28.51
CA VAL A 184 -2.78 0.04 -27.65
C VAL A 184 -2.32 -1.20 -26.88
N SER A 185 -1.10 -1.16 -26.37
CA SER A 185 -0.63 -2.16 -25.41
C SER A 185 -1.06 -1.78 -23.99
N ALA A 186 -1.68 -2.72 -23.28
CA ALA A 186 -2.05 -2.58 -21.88
C ALA A 186 -1.34 -3.64 -21.05
N LEU A 187 -0.93 -3.29 -19.82
CA LEU A 187 -0.32 -4.23 -18.89
C LEU A 187 -0.71 -3.88 -17.45
N VAL A 188 -1.25 -4.84 -16.71
CA VAL A 188 -1.55 -4.73 -15.29
C VAL A 188 -0.39 -5.30 -14.47
N VAL A 189 0.41 -4.41 -13.89
CA VAL A 189 1.52 -4.77 -13.01
C VAL A 189 1.13 -4.58 -11.54
N ASN A 190 1.72 -5.40 -10.66
CA ASN A 190 1.66 -5.12 -9.22
C ASN A 190 2.68 -4.03 -8.89
N THR A 191 2.31 -3.08 -8.03
CA THR A 191 3.29 -2.12 -7.50
C THR A 191 3.94 -2.68 -6.22
N GLY A 192 5.17 -2.25 -5.93
CA GLY A 192 5.91 -2.66 -4.73
C GLY A 192 5.48 -1.93 -3.45
N GLY A 193 4.63 -0.93 -3.60
CA GLY A 193 4.23 0.01 -2.56
C GLY A 193 3.60 1.25 -3.20
N GLY A 194 3.03 2.12 -2.36
CA GLY A 194 2.51 3.42 -2.77
C GLY A 194 3.21 4.52 -2.00
N ALA A 195 3.71 5.54 -2.72
CA ALA A 195 4.28 6.75 -2.13
C ALA A 195 3.16 7.70 -1.64
N THR A 196 2.30 7.17 -0.78
CA THR A 196 1.20 7.85 -0.11
C THR A 196 1.62 8.21 1.31
N TYR A 197 0.74 8.89 2.04
CA TYR A 197 0.93 9.10 3.46
C TYR A 197 -0.32 8.66 4.25
N PRO A 198 -0.26 7.57 5.06
CA PRO A 198 0.91 6.71 5.35
C PRO A 198 1.49 5.99 4.12
N SER A 199 2.78 5.64 4.18
CA SER A 199 3.46 4.93 3.09
C SER A 199 3.00 3.48 3.02
N VAL A 200 2.44 3.06 1.88
CA VAL A 200 2.04 1.66 1.67
C VAL A 200 3.27 0.84 1.30
N VAL A 201 3.61 -0.13 2.14
CA VAL A 201 4.73 -1.05 1.91
C VAL A 201 4.22 -2.45 1.64
N SER A 202 4.67 -3.07 0.55
CA SER A 202 4.33 -4.46 0.26
C SER A 202 5.12 -5.42 1.14
N ALA A 203 4.44 -6.11 2.06
CA ALA A 203 5.05 -7.19 2.83
C ALA A 203 5.25 -8.49 2.02
N SER A 204 5.02 -8.47 0.69
CA SER A 204 5.08 -9.68 -0.15
C SER A 204 6.49 -10.29 -0.27
N GLY A 205 7.54 -9.51 0.04
CA GLY A 205 8.94 -9.92 0.00
C GLY A 205 9.52 -10.32 1.36
N SER A 206 10.78 -9.96 1.58
CA SER A 206 11.52 -10.09 2.86
C SER A 206 11.58 -8.74 3.58
N LEU A 207 11.98 -8.73 4.85
CA LEU A 207 12.22 -7.51 5.61
C LEU A 207 13.14 -6.53 4.87
N ARG A 208 14.24 -7.04 4.29
CA ARG A 208 15.16 -6.21 3.49
C ARG A 208 14.47 -5.56 2.31
N GLY A 209 13.57 -6.28 1.63
CA GLY A 209 12.80 -5.73 0.51
C GLY A 209 11.73 -4.72 0.92
N ALA A 210 11.30 -4.73 2.18
CA ALA A 210 10.38 -3.72 2.72
C ALA A 210 11.09 -2.41 3.11
N LEU A 211 12.41 -2.45 3.33
CA LEU A 211 13.22 -1.30 3.78
C LEU A 211 13.99 -0.59 2.65
N VAL A 212 13.98 -1.12 1.42
CA VAL A 212 14.76 -0.62 0.27
C VAL A 212 13.82 -0.33 -0.89
#